data_AF-A0AB72VBS5-F1
#
_entry.id   AF-A0AB72VBS5-F1
#
_cell.length_a   1.000
_cell.length_b   1.000
_cell.length_c   1.000
_cell.angle_alpha   90.00
_cell.angle_beta   90.00
_cell.angle_gamma   90.00
#
_symmetry.space_group_name_H-M   'P 1'
#
loop_
_entity.id
_entity.type
_entity.pdbx_description
1 polymer ?
#
loop_
_entity_poly.entity_id
_entity_poly.type
_entity_poly.pdbx_seq_one_letter_code
_entity_poly.pdbx_strand_id
1 'polypeptide(L)'
;MLGCFSQATNLCTMAQDSLFETPETPGSAGNTSSVSNSKAASKYFHPGGHAPLAARMRPRTLDEVVGQQHLLGEGRPLRRLIEGSGDASVILYGPPGTGKTTIASLISAAAGDRFVAMSALSSGVKEVRAVIERARMDLQLGQRTVLFIDEVHRFSKTQQDALLSAVENRTVLLVAATTENPSFSVVSPLLSRSLLLQLESLSDEDIKTVLNKALEDERGLAGRITATDEAVDQLVLLAGGDARRGLTYIEAAAEAVEDGGVLDIDTVMANVNRAVVRYDRDGDQHYDVVSAWIKSIRGSDVDAALHYLARMIDAGEDPRFIARRLVVHSSEDIGMADPSAMQVAIAAAQAVQLIGMPEARINLAQATIHLALAPKSNAVIMAMDAALTDVQQGHIGTVPAHLRDGHYEGAKKLGNAVGYSYPHDDPRGVVRQEYLPENLRDRVYYEPTTHGGEKRIAEYIGRLRRIIRGTK
;
A
#
# COMPACT_ATOMS: atom_id res chain seq x y z
N MET A 1 49.72 25.93 -39.77
CA MET A 1 49.09 27.19 -40.24
C MET A 1 47.94 27.44 -39.28
N LEU A 2 47.88 28.51 -38.47
CA LEU A 2 47.84 29.96 -38.73
C LEU A 2 46.45 30.48 -39.11
N GLY A 3 46.00 31.57 -38.45
CA GLY A 3 44.66 32.20 -38.57
C GLY A 3 43.66 31.67 -37.54
N CYS A 4 43.27 32.33 -36.44
CA CYS A 4 43.48 33.68 -35.88
C CYS A 4 42.45 34.79 -36.26
N PHE A 5 41.57 35.10 -35.29
CA PHE A 5 40.78 36.33 -35.03
C PHE A 5 40.50 36.29 -33.50
N SER A 6 40.70 37.28 -32.60
CA SER A 6 40.80 38.76 -32.66
C SER A 6 39.47 39.45 -33.01
N GLN A 7 38.90 40.44 -32.31
CA GLN A 7 39.16 41.17 -31.03
C GLN A 7 37.79 41.76 -30.57
N ALA A 8 37.52 42.41 -29.43
CA ALA A 8 38.25 42.94 -28.25
C ALA A 8 37.30 42.84 -27.01
N THR A 9 37.59 43.08 -25.72
CA THR A 9 38.55 43.93 -24.95
C THR A 9 38.03 45.33 -24.54
N ASN A 10 37.22 45.40 -23.46
CA ASN A 10 37.18 46.46 -22.41
C ASN A 10 36.33 45.95 -21.22
N LEU A 11 36.66 46.05 -19.92
CA LEU A 11 37.22 47.11 -19.04
C LEU A 11 36.23 48.16 -18.53
N CYS A 12 35.50 47.81 -17.46
CA CYS A 12 35.22 48.63 -16.26
C CYS A 12 34.47 47.76 -15.23
N THR A 13 34.50 47.91 -13.90
CA THR A 13 35.42 48.46 -12.89
C THR A 13 34.66 48.25 -11.56
N MET A 14 35.35 47.72 -10.54
CA MET A 14 35.01 47.67 -9.10
C MET A 14 33.57 47.98 -8.61
N ALA A 15 32.99 47.02 -7.89
CA ALA A 15 32.39 47.28 -6.58
C ALA A 15 32.64 46.06 -5.67
N GLN A 16 33.48 46.24 -4.64
CA GLN A 16 33.56 45.31 -3.49
C GLN A 16 33.03 46.07 -2.28
N ASP A 17 31.83 45.72 -1.82
CA ASP A 17 31.30 45.99 -0.49
C ASP A 17 30.05 45.10 -0.30
N SER A 18 29.74 44.54 0.87
CA SER A 18 30.45 44.60 2.15
C SER A 18 30.39 43.23 2.85
N LEU A 19 31.53 42.76 3.38
CA LEU A 19 31.50 41.87 4.56
C LEU A 19 31.20 42.72 5.80
N PHE A 20 30.77 42.08 6.89
CA PHE A 20 30.37 42.66 8.19
C PHE A 20 29.03 43.41 8.20
N GLU A 21 27.95 42.67 8.52
CA GLU A 21 26.83 43.24 9.26
C GLU A 21 27.23 43.34 10.75
N THR A 22 26.98 44.48 11.40
CA THR A 22 27.23 44.69 12.84
C THR A 22 25.97 44.41 13.66
N PRO A 23 26.10 43.92 14.91
CA PRO A 23 24.96 43.39 15.67
C PRO A 23 24.02 44.49 16.20
N GLU A 24 22.72 44.24 16.08
CA GLU A 24 21.69 45.04 16.76
C GLU A 24 21.69 44.80 18.28
N THR A 25 21.45 45.84 19.06
CA THR A 25 21.34 45.77 20.53
C THR A 25 19.91 45.45 20.99
N PRO A 26 19.73 44.72 22.12
CA PRO A 26 18.46 44.08 22.45
C PRO A 26 17.43 45.05 23.06
N GLY A 27 16.18 44.99 22.60
CA GLY A 27 15.05 45.78 23.13
C GLY A 27 13.72 45.01 23.14
N SER A 28 13.17 44.82 24.34
CA SER A 28 11.87 44.15 24.65
C SER A 28 11.75 42.66 24.25
N ALA A 29 11.42 41.81 25.23
CA ALA A 29 11.16 40.38 25.02
C ALA A 29 9.65 40.11 25.00
N GLY A 30 9.16 39.40 23.98
CA GLY A 30 7.76 38.98 23.89
C GLY A 30 7.46 38.00 22.74
N ASN A 31 7.15 36.75 23.08
CA ASN A 31 6.44 35.76 22.24
C ASN A 31 6.87 35.53 20.77
N THR A 32 8.16 35.63 20.44
CA THR A 32 8.67 35.33 19.08
C THR A 32 9.07 33.87 18.83
N SER A 33 9.17 33.02 19.86
CA SER A 33 9.72 31.66 19.77
C SER A 33 8.77 30.61 19.16
N SER A 34 7.50 30.54 19.58
CA SER A 34 6.53 29.55 19.06
C SER A 34 6.25 29.73 17.55
N VAL A 35 6.32 30.98 17.08
CA VAL A 35 6.11 31.36 15.69
C VAL A 35 7.28 30.94 14.77
N SER A 36 8.47 30.64 15.32
CA SER A 36 9.61 30.13 14.53
C SER A 36 9.63 28.60 14.43
N ASN A 37 9.28 27.88 15.50
CA ASN A 37 9.24 26.41 15.50
C ASN A 37 8.13 25.85 14.59
N SER A 38 6.92 26.40 14.66
CA SER A 38 5.80 26.02 13.78
C SER A 38 6.12 26.21 12.28
N LYS A 39 6.89 27.26 11.93
CA LYS A 39 7.39 27.49 10.56
C LYS A 39 8.38 26.41 10.10
N ALA A 40 9.14 25.77 10.99
CA ALA A 40 10.08 24.70 10.61
C ALA A 40 9.34 23.42 10.20
N ALA A 41 8.36 22.97 11.00
CA ALA A 41 7.49 21.86 10.64
C ALA A 41 6.70 22.17 9.36
N SER A 42 6.07 23.35 9.30
CA SER A 42 5.31 23.78 8.13
C SER A 42 6.15 23.78 6.86
N LYS A 43 7.38 24.34 6.88
CA LYS A 43 8.28 24.38 5.71
C LYS A 43 8.78 23.00 5.28
N TYR A 44 8.94 22.04 6.19
CA TYR A 44 9.32 20.67 5.84
C TYR A 44 8.15 19.92 5.17
N PHE A 45 6.93 20.09 5.68
CA PHE A 45 5.76 19.38 5.18
C PHE A 45 4.99 20.09 4.06
N HIS A 46 5.20 21.39 3.83
CA HIS A 46 4.54 22.21 2.81
C HIS A 46 5.58 23.09 2.08
N PRO A 47 6.21 22.61 0.99
CA PRO A 47 7.36 23.29 0.37
C PRO A 47 7.06 24.60 -0.41
N GLY A 48 5.81 25.08 -0.40
CA GLY A 48 5.37 26.29 -1.11
C GLY A 48 4.59 26.00 -2.40
N GLY A 49 4.28 27.06 -3.18
CA GLY A 49 3.41 26.97 -4.36
C GLY A 49 3.93 26.15 -5.53
N HIS A 50 5.25 25.92 -5.61
CA HIS A 50 5.89 25.06 -6.61
C HIS A 50 6.07 23.60 -6.15
N ALA A 51 5.45 23.20 -5.03
CA ALA A 51 5.45 21.82 -4.58
C ALA A 51 4.42 20.98 -5.35
N PRO A 52 4.64 19.65 -5.51
CA PRO A 52 3.62 18.75 -6.06
C PRO A 52 2.30 18.81 -5.29
N LEU A 53 1.19 18.55 -5.98
CA LEU A 53 -0.18 18.60 -5.46
C LEU A 53 -0.34 17.74 -4.21
N ALA A 54 0.29 16.56 -4.17
CA ALA A 54 0.29 15.67 -3.01
C ALA A 54 0.99 16.24 -1.75
N ALA A 55 1.80 17.30 -1.89
CA ALA A 55 2.37 18.07 -0.79
C ALA A 55 1.58 19.35 -0.50
N ARG A 56 0.99 20.00 -1.52
CA ARG A 56 0.13 21.18 -1.35
C ARG A 56 -1.20 20.83 -0.66
N MET A 57 -1.83 19.73 -1.06
CA MET A 57 -3.09 19.19 -0.52
C MET A 57 -2.95 18.46 0.82
N ARG A 58 -1.79 18.53 1.49
CA ARG A 58 -1.61 17.92 2.81
C ARG A 58 -2.60 18.53 3.83
N PRO A 59 -3.40 17.69 4.52
CA PRO A 59 -4.26 18.11 5.63
C PRO A 59 -3.52 18.95 6.67
N ARG A 60 -4.12 20.10 7.06
CA ARG A 60 -3.58 21.00 8.10
C ARG A 60 -4.24 20.76 9.47
N THR A 61 -5.46 20.24 9.50
CA THR A 61 -6.18 19.82 10.71
C THR A 61 -6.48 18.32 10.68
N LEU A 62 -6.98 17.79 11.81
CA LEU A 62 -7.46 16.42 11.91
C LEU A 62 -8.69 16.18 11.02
N ASP A 63 -9.62 17.14 10.98
CA ASP A 63 -10.89 17.03 10.24
C ASP A 63 -10.71 17.13 8.72
N GLU A 64 -9.52 17.50 8.26
CA GLU A 64 -9.13 17.42 6.86
C GLU A 64 -8.61 16.04 6.42
N VAL A 65 -8.37 15.10 7.36
CA VAL A 65 -7.87 13.76 7.07
C VAL A 65 -9.00 12.83 6.66
N VAL A 66 -8.80 12.15 5.53
CA VAL A 66 -9.75 11.17 4.98
C VAL A 66 -9.28 9.75 5.34
N GLY A 67 -10.22 8.83 5.56
CA GLY A 67 -9.96 7.47 6.07
C GLY A 67 -9.47 7.38 7.53
N GLN A 68 -8.87 6.24 7.88
CA GLN A 68 -8.21 5.96 9.17
C GLN A 68 -9.08 6.14 10.44
N GLN A 69 -10.41 6.07 10.33
CA GLN A 69 -11.35 6.37 11.45
C GLN A 69 -11.21 5.42 12.66
N HIS A 70 -10.67 4.21 12.47
CA HIS A 70 -10.31 3.29 13.55
C HIS A 70 -9.22 3.85 14.48
N LEU A 71 -8.35 4.72 13.97
CA LEU A 71 -7.33 5.44 14.72
C LEU A 71 -7.75 6.86 15.14
N LEU A 72 -8.55 7.53 14.30
CA LEU A 72 -8.85 8.98 14.42
C LEU A 72 -10.19 9.32 15.07
N GLY A 73 -11.03 8.31 15.38
CA GLY A 73 -12.29 8.49 16.09
C GLY A 73 -12.13 9.07 17.51
N GLU A 74 -13.26 9.49 18.10
CA GLU A 74 -13.27 10.18 19.39
C GLU A 74 -12.56 9.40 20.50
N GLY A 75 -11.78 10.10 21.33
CA GLY A 75 -11.09 9.53 22.48
C GLY A 75 -9.93 8.57 22.18
N ARG A 76 -9.65 8.25 20.89
CA ARG A 76 -8.55 7.34 20.49
C ARG A 76 -7.16 7.92 20.82
N PRO A 77 -6.13 7.09 21.04
CA PRO A 77 -4.78 7.56 21.40
C PRO A 77 -4.13 8.49 20.37
N LEU A 78 -4.32 8.22 19.06
CA LEU A 78 -3.76 9.06 17.99
C LEU A 78 -4.44 10.42 17.93
N ARG A 79 -5.78 10.45 18.04
CA ARG A 79 -6.54 11.70 18.15
C ARG A 79 -6.04 12.56 19.30
N ARG A 80 -5.86 11.99 20.50
CA ARG A 80 -5.31 12.71 21.67
C ARG A 80 -3.92 13.32 21.43
N LEU A 81 -3.05 12.64 20.70
CA LEU A 81 -1.72 13.14 20.33
C LEU A 81 -1.80 14.31 19.33
N ILE A 82 -2.72 14.23 18.36
CA ILE A 82 -3.02 15.32 17.40
C ILE A 82 -3.79 16.49 18.07
N GLU A 83 -4.42 16.25 19.22
CA GLU A 83 -5.03 17.27 20.09
C GLU A 83 -4.06 17.77 21.19
N GLY A 84 -2.76 17.45 21.09
CA GLY A 84 -1.71 17.96 21.99
C GLY A 84 -1.72 17.40 23.43
N SER A 85 -2.45 16.32 23.68
CA SER A 85 -2.72 15.78 25.02
C SER A 85 -1.99 14.46 25.35
N GLY A 86 -0.90 14.15 24.65
CA GLY A 86 -0.16 12.90 24.83
C GLY A 86 1.38 13.02 24.73
N ASP A 87 2.07 12.26 25.57
CA ASP A 87 3.55 12.17 25.67
C ASP A 87 4.13 10.90 25.02
N ALA A 88 3.30 10.07 24.39
CA ALA A 88 3.69 8.74 23.92
C ALA A 88 4.35 8.79 22.53
N SER A 89 5.55 8.22 22.39
CA SER A 89 6.19 8.02 21.09
C SER A 89 5.37 7.08 20.20
N VAL A 90 5.45 7.25 18.89
CA VAL A 90 4.58 6.60 17.89
C VAL A 90 5.41 5.95 16.80
N ILE A 91 4.98 4.77 16.36
CA ILE A 91 5.44 4.12 15.12
C ILE A 91 4.22 3.91 14.23
N LEU A 92 4.11 4.73 13.17
CA LEU A 92 3.11 4.66 12.12
C LEU A 92 3.57 3.63 11.07
N TYR A 93 2.79 2.59 10.81
CA TYR A 93 3.12 1.60 9.78
C TYR A 93 1.93 1.27 8.90
N GLY A 94 2.20 0.91 7.64
CA GLY A 94 1.16 0.60 6.64
C GLY A 94 1.60 0.90 5.22
N PRO A 95 0.75 0.63 4.20
CA PRO A 95 1.04 0.87 2.78
C PRO A 95 1.50 2.32 2.46
N PRO A 96 2.10 2.58 1.28
CA PRO A 96 2.31 3.94 0.78
C PRO A 96 0.97 4.68 0.61
N GLY A 97 1.00 6.00 0.47
CA GLY A 97 -0.20 6.84 0.29
C GLY A 97 -1.07 7.08 1.52
N THR A 98 -1.20 6.10 2.41
CA THR A 98 -2.13 6.02 3.57
C THR A 98 -2.12 7.18 4.57
N GLY A 99 -1.21 8.15 4.44
CA GLY A 99 -1.19 9.36 5.26
C GLY A 99 -0.13 9.40 6.36
N LYS A 100 0.76 8.40 6.49
CA LYS A 100 1.82 8.35 7.54
C LYS A 100 2.53 9.70 7.78
N THR A 101 3.11 10.28 6.73
CA THR A 101 3.82 11.57 6.78
C THR A 101 2.91 12.76 7.13
N THR A 102 1.62 12.69 6.77
CA THR A 102 0.60 13.71 7.12
C THR A 102 0.22 13.63 8.60
N ILE A 103 -0.05 12.43 9.11
CA ILE A 103 -0.35 12.20 10.53
C ILE A 103 0.83 12.66 11.40
N ALA A 104 2.07 12.38 10.98
CA ALA A 104 3.26 12.92 11.63
C ALA A 104 3.34 14.45 11.60
N SER A 105 2.97 15.10 10.50
CA SER A 105 2.85 16.56 10.40
C SER A 105 1.82 17.14 11.38
N LEU A 106 0.68 16.47 11.56
CA LEU A 106 -0.38 16.92 12.46
C LEU A 106 0.03 16.81 13.94
N ILE A 107 0.63 15.69 14.36
CA ILE A 107 1.21 15.53 15.71
C ILE A 107 2.26 16.64 15.96
N SER A 108 3.11 16.89 14.97
CA SER A 108 4.19 17.89 15.07
C SER A 108 3.68 19.33 15.16
N ALA A 109 2.58 19.65 14.47
CA ALA A 109 1.95 20.97 14.55
C ALA A 109 1.23 21.17 15.90
N ALA A 110 0.53 20.14 16.38
CA ALA A 110 -0.24 20.17 17.62
C ALA A 110 0.63 20.29 18.89
N ALA A 111 1.81 19.68 18.89
CA ALA A 111 2.73 19.74 20.03
C ALA A 111 3.28 21.15 20.31
N GLY A 112 3.30 22.06 19.32
CA GLY A 112 3.91 23.39 19.44
C GLY A 112 5.44 23.40 19.62
N ASP A 113 6.03 22.21 19.64
CA ASP A 113 7.39 21.90 20.04
C ASP A 113 8.43 22.09 18.92
N ARG A 114 9.71 21.90 19.25
CA ARG A 114 10.79 21.94 18.26
C ARG A 114 10.72 20.72 17.35
N PHE A 115 10.35 20.91 16.09
CA PHE A 115 10.33 19.84 15.10
C PHE A 115 11.71 19.58 14.47
N VAL A 116 12.11 18.30 14.39
CA VAL A 116 13.27 17.84 13.63
C VAL A 116 12.89 16.60 12.81
N ALA A 117 13.04 16.68 11.49
CA ALA A 117 12.87 15.55 10.59
C ALA A 117 14.22 14.92 10.20
N MET A 118 14.25 13.60 10.09
CA MET A 118 15.36 12.82 9.56
C MET A 118 14.83 11.78 8.56
N SER A 119 15.48 11.63 7.40
CA SER A 119 15.26 10.47 6.54
C SER A 119 16.24 9.37 6.95
N ALA A 120 15.75 8.14 7.09
CA ALA A 120 16.59 7.00 7.42
C ALA A 120 17.62 6.66 6.32
N LEU A 121 17.40 7.11 5.08
CA LEU A 121 18.28 6.89 3.93
C LEU A 121 19.50 7.83 3.89
N SER A 122 19.41 9.02 4.48
CA SER A 122 20.42 10.08 4.35
C SER A 122 21.14 10.46 5.65
N SER A 123 20.86 9.75 6.75
CA SER A 123 21.32 10.13 8.10
C SER A 123 22.13 9.00 8.73
N GLY A 124 23.32 9.27 9.24
CA GLY A 124 24.14 8.30 9.97
C GLY A 124 23.93 8.32 11.48
N VAL A 125 24.68 7.48 12.20
CA VAL A 125 24.66 7.41 13.68
C VAL A 125 25.10 8.73 14.32
N LYS A 126 26.00 9.48 13.67
CA LYS A 126 26.54 10.75 14.19
C LYS A 126 25.48 11.84 14.20
N GLU A 127 24.69 11.91 13.13
CA GLU A 127 23.61 12.86 12.93
C GLU A 127 22.49 12.61 13.95
N VAL A 128 22.10 11.35 14.15
CA VAL A 128 21.12 10.94 15.17
C VAL A 128 21.58 11.37 16.57
N ARG A 129 22.85 11.14 16.92
CA ARG A 129 23.39 11.58 18.23
C ARG A 129 23.42 13.10 18.36
N ALA A 130 23.80 13.84 17.32
CA ALA A 130 23.82 15.30 17.35
C ALA A 130 22.41 15.90 17.57
N VAL A 131 21.37 15.30 16.97
CA VAL A 131 19.97 15.68 17.21
C VAL A 131 19.55 15.38 18.65
N ILE A 132 19.92 14.22 19.21
CA ILE A 132 19.61 13.85 20.60
C ILE A 132 20.28 14.80 21.60
N GLU A 133 21.58 15.08 21.46
CA GLU A 133 22.27 16.01 22.38
C GLU A 133 21.69 17.43 22.30
N ARG A 134 21.28 17.87 21.10
CA ARG A 134 20.60 19.15 20.95
C ARG A 134 19.22 19.16 21.63
N ALA A 135 18.44 18.08 21.47
CA ALA A 135 17.15 17.93 22.14
C ALA A 135 17.27 17.91 23.68
N ARG A 136 18.37 17.40 24.24
CA ARG A 136 18.65 17.52 25.69
C ARG A 136 18.86 18.97 26.13
N MET A 137 19.59 19.76 25.35
CA MET A 137 19.79 21.20 25.63
C MET A 137 18.49 21.98 25.50
N ASP A 138 17.68 21.70 24.48
CA ASP A 138 16.39 22.35 24.28
C ASP A 138 15.40 21.98 25.40
N LEU A 139 15.40 20.73 25.88
CA LEU A 139 14.59 20.29 27.02
C LEU A 139 14.98 20.97 28.34
N GLN A 140 16.26 21.28 28.57
CA GLN A 140 16.70 22.08 29.72
C GLN A 140 16.15 23.52 29.70
N LEU A 141 15.78 24.03 28.52
CA LEU A 141 15.11 25.31 28.33
C LEU A 141 13.57 25.18 28.32
N GLY A 142 13.04 24.01 28.70
CA GLY A 142 11.61 23.71 28.71
C GLY A 142 11.00 23.43 27.33
N GLN A 143 11.80 23.31 26.27
CA GLN A 143 11.33 23.06 24.90
C GLN A 143 11.49 21.57 24.57
N ARG A 144 10.40 20.84 24.39
CA ARG A 144 10.50 19.44 23.96
C ARG A 144 10.80 19.41 22.45
N THR A 145 11.28 18.26 21.98
CA THR A 145 11.63 18.06 20.57
C THR A 145 10.81 16.90 19.99
N VAL A 146 10.10 17.15 18.88
CA VAL A 146 9.45 16.10 18.08
C VAL A 146 10.46 15.63 17.03
N LEU A 147 10.86 14.37 17.13
CA LEU A 147 11.79 13.73 16.20
C LEU A 147 11.01 12.85 15.21
N PHE A 148 10.84 13.34 13.99
CA PHE A 148 10.25 12.56 12.90
C PHE A 148 11.32 11.75 12.17
N ILE A 149 11.07 10.46 11.96
CA ILE A 149 11.96 9.55 11.21
C ILE A 149 11.15 8.83 10.14
N ASP A 150 11.38 9.18 8.87
CA ASP A 150 10.74 8.50 7.74
C ASP A 150 11.52 7.26 7.29
N GLU A 151 10.78 6.21 6.95
CA GLU A 151 11.23 4.84 6.66
C GLU A 151 12.23 4.27 7.68
N VAL A 152 11.85 4.29 8.97
CA VAL A 152 12.66 3.84 10.11
C VAL A 152 13.20 2.40 9.97
N HIS A 153 12.58 1.55 9.15
CA HIS A 153 13.07 0.21 8.82
C HIS A 153 14.43 0.20 8.12
N ARG A 154 14.87 1.34 7.56
CA ARG A 154 16.19 1.51 6.94
C ARG A 154 17.28 1.90 7.94
N PHE A 155 16.95 2.26 9.18
CA PHE A 155 17.96 2.49 10.23
C PHE A 155 18.59 1.16 10.67
N SER A 156 19.91 1.07 10.55
CA SER A 156 20.70 0.00 11.16
C SER A 156 20.48 -0.07 12.67
N LYS A 157 20.70 -1.26 13.25
CA LYS A 157 20.52 -1.49 14.69
C LYS A 157 21.22 -0.45 15.56
N THR A 158 22.44 -0.03 15.20
CA THR A 158 23.21 0.99 15.95
C THR A 158 22.60 2.39 15.90
N GLN A 159 21.84 2.74 14.86
CA GLN A 159 21.07 4.00 14.81
C GLN A 159 19.83 3.91 15.70
N GLN A 160 19.17 2.75 15.71
CA GLN A 160 18.00 2.51 16.58
C GLN A 160 18.38 2.46 18.07
N ASP A 161 19.46 1.75 18.41
CA ASP A 161 20.00 1.65 19.77
C ASP A 161 20.39 3.04 20.33
N ALA A 162 20.81 3.98 19.47
CA ALA A 162 21.12 5.36 19.88
C ALA A 162 19.86 6.14 20.33
N LEU A 163 18.69 5.87 19.74
CA LEU A 163 17.42 6.53 20.09
C LEU A 163 16.89 6.10 21.46
N LEU A 164 17.24 4.91 21.95
CA LEU A 164 16.65 4.30 23.15
C LEU A 164 16.67 5.21 24.37
N SER A 165 17.84 5.78 24.70
CA SER A 165 17.99 6.68 25.85
C SER A 165 17.20 7.99 25.68
N ALA A 166 16.94 8.44 24.46
CA ALA A 166 16.22 9.68 24.18
C ALA A 166 14.70 9.48 24.26
N VAL A 167 14.20 8.33 23.81
CA VAL A 167 12.78 7.93 23.95
C VAL A 167 12.44 7.63 25.40
N GLU A 168 13.28 6.85 26.08
CA GLU A 168 13.06 6.43 27.48
C GLU A 168 13.02 7.61 28.46
N ASN A 169 13.96 8.56 28.33
CA ASN A 169 13.99 9.76 29.17
C ASN A 169 13.10 10.91 28.64
N ARG A 170 12.21 10.64 27.65
CA ARG A 170 11.37 11.64 26.95
C ARG A 170 12.13 12.90 26.50
N THR A 171 13.40 12.73 26.12
CA THR A 171 14.22 13.77 25.47
C THR A 171 13.66 14.15 24.12
N VAL A 172 13.08 13.18 23.40
CA VAL A 172 12.34 13.39 22.16
C VAL A 172 10.99 12.69 22.23
N LEU A 173 9.98 13.31 21.62
CA LEU A 173 8.78 12.61 21.17
C LEU A 173 9.12 11.99 19.81
N LEU A 174 9.38 10.68 19.76
CA LEU A 174 9.67 9.98 18.51
C LEU A 174 8.37 9.76 17.74
N VAL A 175 8.34 10.18 16.48
CA VAL A 175 7.30 9.84 15.51
C VAL A 175 7.96 9.16 14.32
N ALA A 176 7.96 7.84 14.29
CA ALA A 176 8.56 7.07 13.21
C ALA A 176 7.49 6.64 12.19
N ALA A 177 7.88 6.55 10.91
CA ALA A 177 7.07 6.00 9.83
C ALA A 177 7.80 4.83 9.13
N THR A 178 7.05 3.83 8.65
CA THR A 178 7.58 2.70 7.88
C THR A 178 6.52 2.09 6.94
N THR A 179 6.92 1.63 5.76
CA THR A 179 6.08 0.74 4.92
C THR A 179 6.08 -0.72 5.38
N GLU A 180 7.12 -1.16 6.09
CA GLU A 180 7.30 -2.53 6.55
C GLU A 180 6.73 -2.72 7.98
N ASN A 181 6.31 -3.95 8.32
CA ASN A 181 5.82 -4.28 9.66
C ASN A 181 6.95 -4.09 10.70
N PRO A 182 6.77 -3.19 11.69
CA PRO A 182 7.86 -2.78 12.58
C PRO A 182 8.33 -3.88 13.52
N SER A 183 7.57 -4.97 13.68
CA SER A 183 7.96 -6.14 14.49
C SER A 183 9.20 -6.87 13.95
N PHE A 184 9.53 -6.70 12.66
CA PHE A 184 10.70 -7.31 12.03
C PHE A 184 11.87 -6.34 11.84
N SER A 185 11.58 -5.04 11.66
CA SER A 185 12.56 -4.03 11.26
C SER A 185 12.94 -3.03 12.36
N VAL A 186 12.20 -2.99 13.48
CA VAL A 186 12.47 -2.11 14.62
C VAL A 186 12.84 -2.92 15.87
N VAL A 187 13.86 -2.50 16.61
CA VAL A 187 14.32 -3.19 17.82
C VAL A 187 13.23 -3.20 18.91
N SER A 188 13.05 -4.36 19.56
CA SER A 188 12.02 -4.57 20.58
C SER A 188 11.99 -3.51 21.71
N PRO A 189 13.13 -2.96 22.18
CA PRO A 189 13.12 -1.89 23.18
C PRO A 189 12.58 -0.53 22.69
N LEU A 190 12.54 -0.25 21.38
CA LEU A 190 11.79 0.90 20.83
C LEU A 190 10.29 0.56 20.71
N LEU A 191 9.97 -0.65 20.23
CA LEU A 191 8.58 -1.14 20.14
C LEU A 191 7.89 -1.08 21.51
N SER A 192 8.55 -1.54 22.58
CA SER A 192 8.00 -1.56 23.94
C SER A 192 7.85 -0.18 24.59
N ARG A 193 8.30 0.90 23.94
CA ARG A 193 8.22 2.30 24.41
C ARG A 193 7.40 3.20 23.47
N SER A 194 6.75 2.61 22.46
CA SER A 194 6.03 3.34 21.41
C SER A 194 4.64 2.75 21.16
N LEU A 195 3.67 3.59 20.78
CA LEU A 195 2.38 3.15 20.26
C LEU A 195 2.56 2.69 18.81
N LEU A 196 2.25 1.42 18.53
CA LEU A 196 2.19 0.89 17.17
C LEU A 196 0.82 1.17 16.58
N LEU A 197 0.78 1.94 15.48
CA LEU A 197 -0.46 2.35 14.83
C LEU A 197 -0.44 1.90 13.37
N GLN A 198 -1.38 1.02 13.02
CA GLN A 198 -1.52 0.47 11.69
C GLN A 198 -2.46 1.35 10.85
N LEU A 199 -1.90 1.99 9.84
CA LEU A 199 -2.67 2.65 8.79
C LEU A 199 -3.06 1.62 7.72
N GLU A 200 -4.31 1.68 7.30
CA GLU A 200 -4.88 0.79 6.29
C GLU A 200 -4.89 1.50 4.93
N SER A 201 -4.99 0.75 3.82
CA SER A 201 -5.25 1.35 2.51
C SER A 201 -6.55 2.15 2.57
N LEU A 202 -6.58 3.30 1.88
CA LEU A 202 -7.80 4.09 1.78
C LEU A 202 -8.82 3.36 0.90
N SER A 203 -10.11 3.52 1.19
CA SER A 203 -11.17 3.01 0.33
C SER A 203 -11.31 3.83 -0.96
N ASP A 204 -12.00 3.27 -1.95
CA ASP A 204 -12.23 3.96 -3.22
C ASP A 204 -13.01 5.29 -3.02
N GLU A 205 -13.96 5.31 -2.07
CA GLU A 205 -14.68 6.52 -1.63
C GLU A 205 -13.79 7.53 -0.90
N ASP A 206 -12.85 7.06 -0.06
CA ASP A 206 -11.85 7.94 0.58
C ASP A 206 -10.96 8.61 -0.49
N ILE A 207 -10.55 7.86 -1.52
CA ILE A 207 -9.77 8.40 -2.64
C ILE A 207 -10.62 9.38 -3.47
N LYS A 208 -11.87 9.04 -3.81
CA LYS A 208 -12.79 9.93 -4.55
C LYS A 208 -12.98 11.25 -3.81
N THR A 209 -13.13 11.20 -2.49
CA THR A 209 -13.18 12.37 -1.59
C THR A 209 -11.90 13.21 -1.65
N VAL A 210 -10.72 12.59 -1.63
CA VAL A 210 -9.42 13.31 -1.73
C VAL A 210 -9.25 13.96 -3.11
N LEU A 211 -9.64 13.30 -4.20
CA LEU A 211 -9.53 13.81 -5.57
C LEU A 211 -10.47 14.98 -5.82
N ASN A 212 -11.75 14.86 -5.44
CA ASN A 212 -12.73 15.94 -5.58
C ASN A 212 -12.30 17.19 -4.78
N LYS A 213 -11.84 17.00 -3.54
CA LYS A 213 -11.27 18.08 -2.73
C LYS A 213 -10.04 18.72 -3.39
N ALA A 214 -9.24 17.99 -4.15
CA ALA A 214 -8.08 18.54 -4.85
C ALA A 214 -8.44 19.32 -6.12
N LEU A 215 -9.60 19.09 -6.73
CA LEU A 215 -10.14 19.94 -7.80
C LEU A 215 -10.56 21.31 -7.25
N GLU A 216 -11.26 21.33 -6.12
CA GLU A 216 -11.91 22.54 -5.56
C GLU A 216 -11.00 23.42 -4.68
N ASP A 217 -10.15 22.83 -3.83
CA ASP A 217 -9.39 23.54 -2.79
C ASP A 217 -8.37 24.54 -3.38
N GLU A 218 -8.24 25.73 -2.78
CA GLU A 218 -7.30 26.79 -3.18
C GLU A 218 -5.83 26.32 -3.23
N ARG A 219 -5.46 25.32 -2.41
CA ARG A 219 -4.13 24.70 -2.42
C ARG A 219 -3.92 23.79 -3.63
N GLY A 220 -5.01 23.29 -4.19
CA GLY A 220 -5.08 22.21 -5.15
C GLY A 220 -5.06 22.69 -6.59
N LEU A 221 -6.18 22.49 -7.28
CA LEU A 221 -6.43 23.03 -8.61
C LEU A 221 -7.38 24.25 -8.58
N ALA A 222 -7.92 24.62 -7.40
CA ALA A 222 -8.66 25.85 -7.16
C ALA A 222 -9.82 26.13 -8.15
N GLY A 223 -10.51 25.08 -8.62
CA GLY A 223 -11.57 25.17 -9.63
C GLY A 223 -11.10 25.52 -11.05
N ARG A 224 -9.78 25.51 -11.33
CA ARG A 224 -9.20 25.79 -12.65
C ARG A 224 -9.71 24.83 -13.73
N ILE A 225 -10.02 23.60 -13.36
CA ILE A 225 -10.64 22.57 -14.22
C ILE A 225 -11.73 21.84 -13.46
N THR A 226 -12.67 21.24 -14.19
CA THR A 226 -13.58 20.21 -13.66
C THR A 226 -13.14 18.82 -14.14
N ALA A 227 -13.80 17.76 -13.66
CA ALA A 227 -13.61 16.40 -14.15
C ALA A 227 -14.95 15.69 -14.31
N THR A 228 -15.02 14.71 -15.21
CA THR A 228 -16.17 13.80 -15.31
C THR A 228 -16.12 12.73 -14.21
N ASP A 229 -17.27 12.15 -13.83
CA ASP A 229 -17.30 11.08 -12.83
C ASP A 229 -16.46 9.87 -13.27
N GLU A 230 -16.48 9.54 -14.56
CA GLU A 230 -15.69 8.45 -15.15
C GLU A 230 -14.18 8.73 -15.09
N ALA A 231 -13.77 9.99 -15.25
CA ALA A 231 -12.37 10.39 -15.08
C ALA A 231 -11.92 10.29 -13.62
N VAL A 232 -12.78 10.67 -12.66
CA VAL A 232 -12.49 10.54 -11.23
C VAL A 232 -12.46 9.06 -10.83
N ASP A 233 -13.41 8.24 -11.26
CA ASP A 233 -13.46 6.81 -10.93
C ASP A 233 -12.27 6.05 -11.56
N GLN A 234 -11.83 6.45 -12.75
CA GLN A 234 -10.59 5.92 -13.34
C GLN A 234 -9.35 6.36 -12.53
N LEU A 235 -9.30 7.60 -12.02
CA LEU A 235 -8.23 8.05 -11.12
C LEU A 235 -8.26 7.34 -9.76
N VAL A 236 -9.43 6.96 -9.24
CA VAL A 236 -9.59 6.13 -8.03
C VAL A 236 -9.03 4.72 -8.25
N LEU A 237 -9.46 4.06 -9.33
CA LEU A 237 -8.96 2.73 -9.72
C LEU A 237 -7.45 2.75 -9.94
N LEU A 238 -6.92 3.80 -10.58
CA LEU A 238 -5.50 4.01 -10.78
C LEU A 238 -4.76 4.33 -9.47
N ALA A 239 -5.39 4.96 -8.47
CA ALA A 239 -4.77 5.23 -7.17
C ALA A 239 -4.59 3.95 -6.33
N GLY A 240 -5.55 3.01 -6.36
CA GLY A 240 -5.47 1.73 -5.66
C GLY A 240 -5.30 1.85 -4.13
N GLY A 241 -5.97 2.83 -3.52
CA GLY A 241 -5.87 3.13 -2.09
C GLY A 241 -4.69 4.02 -1.68
N ASP A 242 -3.85 4.47 -2.63
CA ASP A 242 -2.76 5.43 -2.40
C ASP A 242 -3.18 6.86 -2.80
N ALA A 243 -3.51 7.70 -1.80
CA ALA A 243 -3.87 9.11 -2.03
C ALA A 243 -2.73 9.99 -2.58
N ARG A 244 -1.46 9.66 -2.31
CA ARG A 244 -0.33 10.42 -2.88
C ARG A 244 -0.27 10.18 -4.39
N ARG A 245 -0.41 8.93 -4.80
CA ARG A 245 -0.46 8.48 -6.19
C ARG A 245 -1.64 9.08 -6.95
N GLY A 246 -2.86 9.02 -6.38
CA GLY A 246 -4.03 9.70 -6.94
C GLY A 246 -3.82 11.21 -7.14
N LEU A 247 -3.24 11.90 -6.15
CA LEU A 247 -2.94 13.33 -6.24
C LEU A 247 -1.84 13.65 -7.27
N THR A 248 -0.82 12.79 -7.43
CA THR A 248 0.17 12.93 -8.53
C THR A 248 -0.48 12.73 -9.90
N TYR A 249 -1.42 11.79 -10.01
CA TYR A 249 -2.09 11.45 -11.27
C TYR A 249 -3.04 12.56 -11.73
N ILE A 250 -3.85 13.13 -10.83
CA ILE A 250 -4.73 14.25 -11.19
C ILE A 250 -3.96 15.55 -11.47
N GLU A 251 -2.82 15.80 -10.81
CA GLU A 251 -1.95 16.96 -11.12
C GLU A 251 -1.42 16.90 -12.57
N ALA A 252 -0.87 15.76 -12.97
CA ALA A 252 -0.31 15.58 -14.30
C ALA A 252 -1.37 15.44 -15.40
N ALA A 253 -2.55 14.87 -15.09
CA ALA A 253 -3.68 14.88 -16.01
C ALA A 253 -4.22 16.31 -16.22
N ALA A 254 -4.22 17.14 -15.16
CA ALA A 254 -4.60 18.54 -15.25
C ALA A 254 -3.63 19.40 -16.08
N GLU A 255 -2.32 19.07 -16.14
CA GLU A 255 -1.37 19.78 -17.03
C GLU A 255 -1.79 19.76 -18.51
N ALA A 256 -2.62 18.80 -18.93
CA ALA A 256 -3.09 18.67 -20.31
C ALA A 256 -4.44 19.35 -20.61
N VAL A 257 -5.09 19.96 -19.61
CA VAL A 257 -6.42 20.57 -19.72
C VAL A 257 -6.31 22.09 -19.55
N GLU A 258 -6.83 22.85 -20.52
CA GLU A 258 -6.90 24.32 -20.48
C GLU A 258 -7.79 24.85 -19.35
N ASP A 259 -7.57 26.10 -18.92
CA ASP A 259 -8.32 26.71 -17.82
C ASP A 259 -9.82 26.84 -18.18
N GLY A 260 -10.68 26.35 -17.29
CA GLY A 260 -12.12 26.20 -17.51
C GLY A 260 -12.53 24.91 -18.25
N GLY A 261 -11.56 24.06 -18.62
CA GLY A 261 -11.80 22.79 -19.28
C GLY A 261 -12.32 21.68 -18.36
N VAL A 262 -12.74 20.58 -18.98
CA VAL A 262 -13.19 19.34 -18.32
C VAL A 262 -12.14 18.25 -18.55
N LEU A 263 -11.71 17.60 -17.47
CA LEU A 263 -10.89 16.40 -17.51
C LEU A 263 -11.78 15.16 -17.77
N ASP A 264 -11.60 14.55 -18.93
CA ASP A 264 -12.26 13.29 -19.32
C ASP A 264 -11.36 12.06 -19.12
N ILE A 265 -11.97 10.88 -19.25
CA ILE A 265 -11.28 9.60 -19.04
C ILE A 265 -10.14 9.36 -20.05
N ASP A 266 -10.29 9.81 -21.30
CA ASP A 266 -9.25 9.67 -22.32
C ASP A 266 -8.03 10.55 -22.00
N THR A 267 -8.25 11.76 -21.49
CA THR A 267 -7.19 12.67 -21.04
C THR A 267 -6.49 12.16 -19.78
N VAL A 268 -7.22 11.53 -18.85
CA VAL A 268 -6.63 10.79 -17.71
C VAL A 268 -5.72 9.68 -18.24
N MET A 269 -6.22 8.81 -19.12
CA MET A 269 -5.45 7.69 -19.66
C MET A 269 -4.21 8.14 -20.45
N ALA A 270 -4.31 9.22 -21.22
CA ALA A 270 -3.20 9.76 -22.00
C ALA A 270 -2.08 10.42 -21.15
N ASN A 271 -2.39 10.90 -19.94
CA ASN A 271 -1.46 11.74 -19.16
C ASN A 271 -1.05 11.17 -17.80
N VAL A 272 -1.85 10.30 -17.16
CA VAL A 272 -1.40 9.55 -15.98
C VAL A 272 -0.20 8.67 -16.34
N ASN A 273 -0.22 8.08 -17.52
CA ASN A 273 0.90 7.46 -18.21
C ASN A 273 2.21 8.28 -18.08
N ARG A 274 2.21 9.56 -18.49
CA ARG A 274 3.35 10.48 -18.31
C ARG A 274 3.63 10.86 -16.86
N ALA A 275 2.61 10.88 -16.00
CA ALA A 275 2.74 11.15 -14.57
C ALA A 275 3.58 10.08 -13.88
N VAL A 276 3.33 8.81 -14.22
CA VAL A 276 4.15 7.69 -13.77
C VAL A 276 5.59 7.92 -14.22
N VAL A 277 5.86 8.12 -15.52
CA VAL A 277 7.22 8.38 -16.07
C VAL A 277 7.97 9.58 -15.46
N ARG A 278 7.27 10.58 -14.93
CA ARG A 278 7.91 11.74 -14.29
C ARG A 278 8.22 11.54 -12.82
N TYR A 279 7.40 10.77 -12.09
CA TYR A 279 7.59 10.55 -10.64
C TYR A 279 8.32 9.23 -10.33
N ASP A 280 8.21 8.27 -11.24
CA ASP A 280 8.93 7.01 -11.33
C ASP A 280 9.61 6.95 -12.70
N ARG A 281 10.91 6.67 -12.77
CA ARG A 281 11.70 7.04 -13.96
C ARG A 281 11.55 6.07 -15.15
N ASP A 282 10.59 5.15 -15.06
CA ASP A 282 10.57 3.87 -15.78
C ASP A 282 9.17 3.44 -16.32
N GLY A 283 8.08 4.20 -16.07
CA GLY A 283 6.73 3.62 -16.02
C GLY A 283 5.63 3.99 -17.04
N ASP A 284 5.90 4.22 -18.34
CA ASP A 284 4.83 4.50 -19.34
C ASP A 284 4.16 3.23 -19.89
N GLN A 285 4.83 2.08 -19.77
CA GLN A 285 4.40 0.81 -20.35
C GLN A 285 3.94 -0.19 -19.30
N HIS A 286 4.03 0.15 -18.01
CA HIS A 286 3.98 -0.81 -16.91
C HIS A 286 2.66 -1.61 -16.87
N TYR A 287 1.50 -0.94 -16.80
CA TYR A 287 0.22 -1.65 -16.67
C TYR A 287 -0.14 -2.45 -17.91
N ASP A 288 0.16 -1.94 -19.11
CA ASP A 288 -0.04 -2.69 -20.35
C ASP A 288 0.89 -3.89 -20.47
N VAL A 289 2.14 -3.80 -20.01
CA VAL A 289 3.06 -4.94 -19.94
C VAL A 289 2.56 -5.99 -18.94
N VAL A 290 2.12 -5.61 -17.74
CA VAL A 290 1.52 -6.55 -16.76
C VAL A 290 0.23 -7.17 -17.29
N SER A 291 -0.60 -6.37 -17.96
CA SER A 291 -1.89 -6.75 -18.55
C SER A 291 -1.69 -7.73 -19.71
N ALA A 292 -0.76 -7.44 -20.62
CA ALA A 292 -0.39 -8.29 -21.74
C ALA A 292 0.36 -9.54 -21.30
N TRP A 293 1.21 -9.46 -20.26
CA TRP A 293 1.86 -10.61 -19.64
C TRP A 293 0.85 -11.63 -19.13
N ILE A 294 -0.08 -11.23 -18.25
CA ILE A 294 -1.12 -12.13 -17.73
C ILE A 294 -2.02 -12.65 -18.86
N LYS A 295 -2.37 -11.82 -19.85
CA LYS A 295 -3.09 -12.26 -21.05
C LYS A 295 -2.30 -13.27 -21.90
N SER A 296 -0.98 -13.15 -21.96
CA SER A 296 -0.10 -14.10 -22.67
C SER A 296 -0.05 -15.44 -21.96
N ILE A 297 0.14 -15.45 -20.63
CA ILE A 297 0.08 -16.69 -19.83
C ILE A 297 -1.32 -17.33 -19.98
N ARG A 298 -2.41 -16.56 -19.83
CA ARG A 298 -3.81 -16.99 -20.04
C ARG A 298 -4.04 -17.57 -21.44
N GLY A 299 -3.55 -16.89 -22.47
CA GLY A 299 -3.56 -17.33 -23.88
C GLY A 299 -2.64 -18.51 -24.19
N SER A 300 -1.80 -18.92 -23.24
CA SER A 300 -0.78 -19.97 -23.38
C SER A 300 0.35 -19.64 -24.37
N ASP A 301 0.60 -18.35 -24.60
CA ASP A 301 1.74 -17.85 -25.37
C ASP A 301 2.95 -17.67 -24.44
N VAL A 302 3.87 -18.63 -24.50
CA VAL A 302 5.09 -18.66 -23.68
C VAL A 302 6.07 -17.56 -24.06
N ASP A 303 6.20 -17.27 -25.36
CA ASP A 303 7.22 -16.35 -25.88
C ASP A 303 6.82 -14.90 -25.61
N ALA A 304 5.54 -14.55 -25.80
CA ALA A 304 5.00 -13.27 -25.37
C ALA A 304 5.05 -13.12 -23.85
N ALA A 305 4.71 -14.16 -23.09
CA ALA A 305 4.81 -14.12 -21.62
C ALA A 305 6.25 -13.90 -21.13
N LEU A 306 7.25 -14.53 -21.76
CA LEU A 306 8.66 -14.28 -21.44
C LEU A 306 9.12 -12.89 -21.88
N HIS A 307 8.66 -12.38 -23.02
CA HIS A 307 8.96 -11.03 -23.49
C HIS A 307 8.43 -9.95 -22.54
N TYR A 308 7.17 -10.05 -22.11
CA TYR A 308 6.60 -9.10 -21.16
C TYR A 308 7.19 -9.26 -19.75
N LEU A 309 7.52 -10.48 -19.30
CA LEU A 309 8.28 -10.69 -18.06
C LEU A 309 9.64 -9.99 -18.09
N ALA A 310 10.39 -10.14 -19.20
CA ALA A 310 11.68 -9.48 -19.36
C ALA A 310 11.54 -7.96 -19.29
N ARG A 311 10.50 -7.37 -19.92
CA ARG A 311 10.22 -5.92 -19.87
C ARG A 311 9.87 -5.42 -18.47
N MET A 312 9.12 -6.17 -17.65
CA MET A 312 8.90 -5.80 -16.25
C MET A 312 10.21 -5.79 -15.45
N ILE A 313 11.04 -6.82 -15.65
CA ILE A 313 12.31 -6.98 -14.93
C ILE A 313 13.35 -5.92 -15.33
N ASP A 314 13.41 -5.56 -16.61
CA ASP A 314 14.29 -4.50 -17.14
C ASP A 314 13.85 -3.11 -16.64
N ALA A 315 12.54 -2.86 -16.57
CA ALA A 315 11.92 -1.66 -15.99
C ALA A 315 11.83 -1.68 -14.44
N GLY A 316 12.60 -2.53 -13.76
CA GLY A 316 12.79 -2.48 -12.31
C GLY A 316 11.62 -2.94 -11.42
N GLU A 317 10.58 -3.58 -11.97
CA GLU A 317 9.36 -3.96 -11.25
C GLU A 317 9.64 -4.87 -10.02
N ASP A 318 8.88 -4.69 -8.92
CA ASP A 318 9.02 -5.48 -7.69
C ASP A 318 8.88 -6.99 -8.01
N PRO A 319 9.96 -7.80 -7.87
CA PRO A 319 9.91 -9.23 -8.16
C PRO A 319 8.84 -9.97 -7.32
N ARG A 320 8.49 -9.40 -6.15
CA ARG A 320 7.43 -9.92 -5.27
C ARG A 320 6.04 -9.61 -5.82
N PHE A 321 5.83 -8.53 -6.58
CA PHE A 321 4.58 -8.29 -7.31
C PHE A 321 4.41 -9.29 -8.44
N ILE A 322 5.44 -9.47 -9.27
CA ILE A 322 5.48 -10.50 -10.33
C ILE A 322 5.14 -11.87 -9.73
N ALA A 323 5.80 -12.26 -8.62
CA ALA A 323 5.52 -13.50 -7.92
C ALA A 323 4.07 -13.61 -7.39
N ARG A 324 3.52 -12.55 -6.77
CA ARG A 324 2.11 -12.53 -6.31
C ARG A 324 1.15 -12.76 -7.46
N ARG A 325 1.39 -12.16 -8.63
CA ARG A 325 0.53 -12.29 -9.82
C ARG A 325 0.58 -13.70 -10.41
N LEU A 326 1.74 -14.37 -10.41
CA LEU A 326 1.86 -15.80 -10.76
C LEU A 326 1.03 -16.70 -9.82
N VAL A 327 1.08 -16.44 -8.50
CA VAL A 327 0.30 -17.20 -7.51
C VAL A 327 -1.20 -17.05 -7.74
N VAL A 328 -1.69 -15.83 -7.97
CA VAL A 328 -3.11 -15.59 -8.31
C VAL A 328 -3.50 -16.32 -9.60
N HIS A 329 -2.74 -16.13 -10.68
CA HIS A 329 -3.00 -16.75 -11.98
C HIS A 329 -3.06 -18.29 -11.91
N SER A 330 -2.22 -18.91 -11.08
CA SER A 330 -2.24 -20.37 -10.87
C SER A 330 -3.56 -20.92 -10.34
N SER A 331 -4.36 -20.09 -9.63
CA SER A 331 -5.69 -20.46 -9.12
C SER A 331 -6.85 -19.87 -9.95
N GLU A 332 -6.66 -18.69 -10.55
CA GLU A 332 -7.66 -17.98 -11.39
C GLU A 332 -7.85 -18.63 -12.77
N ASP A 333 -6.75 -19.01 -13.43
CA ASP A 333 -6.71 -19.39 -14.84
C ASP A 333 -6.32 -20.85 -15.12
N ILE A 334 -5.85 -21.58 -14.11
CA ILE A 334 -5.36 -22.97 -14.23
C ILE A 334 -6.07 -23.87 -13.22
N GLY A 335 -6.08 -23.49 -11.94
CA GLY A 335 -6.88 -24.13 -10.90
C GLY A 335 -6.64 -25.64 -10.81
N MET A 336 -7.71 -26.43 -10.95
CA MET A 336 -7.62 -27.89 -10.86
C MET A 336 -7.19 -28.58 -12.17
N ALA A 337 -7.01 -27.83 -13.28
CA ALA A 337 -6.53 -28.41 -14.53
C ALA A 337 -5.04 -28.76 -14.45
N ASP A 338 -4.24 -28.01 -13.68
CA ASP A 338 -2.93 -28.45 -13.16
C ASP A 338 -2.73 -27.98 -11.70
N PRO A 339 -3.04 -28.81 -10.70
CA PRO A 339 -2.84 -28.48 -9.30
C PRO A 339 -1.37 -28.25 -8.89
N SER A 340 -0.39 -28.60 -9.73
CA SER A 340 1.03 -28.33 -9.46
C SER A 340 1.42 -26.87 -9.75
N ALA A 341 0.63 -26.16 -10.56
CA ALA A 341 0.80 -24.74 -10.88
C ALA A 341 0.92 -23.85 -9.62
N MET A 342 0.06 -24.08 -8.64
CA MET A 342 0.08 -23.39 -7.34
C MET A 342 1.39 -23.64 -6.59
N GLN A 343 1.91 -24.87 -6.62
CA GLN A 343 3.17 -25.22 -5.95
C GLN A 343 4.37 -24.57 -6.64
N VAL A 344 4.40 -24.55 -7.97
CA VAL A 344 5.46 -23.89 -8.76
C VAL A 344 5.45 -22.37 -8.56
N ALA A 345 4.27 -21.74 -8.55
CA ALA A 345 4.15 -20.30 -8.30
C ALA A 345 4.57 -19.91 -6.87
N ILE A 346 4.18 -20.69 -5.86
CA ILE A 346 4.62 -20.48 -4.47
C ILE A 346 6.13 -20.72 -4.31
N ALA A 347 6.69 -21.75 -4.95
CA ALA A 347 8.14 -22.00 -4.93
C ALA A 347 8.94 -20.86 -5.59
N ALA A 348 8.45 -20.27 -6.68
CA ALA A 348 9.04 -19.08 -7.29
C ALA A 348 8.92 -17.84 -6.38
N ALA A 349 7.79 -17.66 -5.69
CA ALA A 349 7.62 -16.58 -4.71
C ALA A 349 8.58 -16.71 -3.51
N GLN A 350 8.82 -17.93 -3.03
CA GLN A 350 9.82 -18.22 -1.99
C GLN A 350 11.25 -17.98 -2.52
N ALA A 351 11.57 -18.42 -3.74
CA ALA A 351 12.87 -18.18 -4.35
C ALA A 351 13.16 -16.67 -4.52
N VAL A 352 12.17 -15.87 -4.92
CA VAL A 352 12.27 -14.40 -4.95
C VAL A 352 12.63 -13.82 -3.58
N GLN A 353 12.03 -14.32 -2.50
CA GLN A 353 12.31 -13.84 -1.13
C GLN A 353 13.67 -14.29 -0.59
N LEU A 354 14.14 -15.48 -0.98
CA LEU A 354 15.36 -16.10 -0.46
C LEU A 354 16.62 -15.77 -1.25
N ILE A 355 16.50 -15.50 -2.56
CA ILE A 355 17.63 -15.29 -3.48
C ILE A 355 17.74 -13.82 -3.91
N GLY A 356 16.62 -13.15 -4.17
CA GLY A 356 16.60 -11.79 -4.70
C GLY A 356 17.05 -11.70 -6.17
N MET A 357 17.21 -10.46 -6.65
CA MET A 357 17.60 -10.15 -8.03
C MET A 357 19.10 -9.85 -8.15
N PRO A 358 19.74 -10.15 -9.30
CA PRO A 358 19.11 -10.56 -10.57
C PRO A 358 18.77 -12.05 -10.69
N GLU A 359 19.26 -12.95 -9.82
CA GLU A 359 19.14 -14.42 -9.97
C GLU A 359 17.69 -14.91 -10.04
N ALA A 360 16.78 -14.38 -9.21
CA ALA A 360 15.39 -14.80 -9.15
C ALA A 360 14.59 -14.60 -10.46
N ARG A 361 15.12 -13.85 -11.44
CA ARG A 361 14.57 -13.78 -12.80
C ARG A 361 14.41 -15.17 -13.43
N ILE A 362 15.30 -16.11 -13.10
CA ILE A 362 15.27 -17.48 -13.62
C ILE A 362 14.09 -18.25 -13.01
N ASN A 363 13.84 -18.09 -11.70
CA ASN A 363 12.72 -18.71 -11.00
C ASN A 363 11.37 -18.15 -11.47
N LEU A 364 11.29 -16.84 -11.68
CA LEU A 364 10.11 -16.17 -12.26
C LEU A 364 9.83 -16.63 -13.70
N ALA A 365 10.87 -16.75 -14.53
CA ALA A 365 10.76 -17.27 -15.89
C ALA A 365 10.31 -18.74 -15.91
N GLN A 366 10.90 -19.60 -15.06
CA GLN A 366 10.51 -21.01 -14.95
C GLN A 366 9.03 -21.17 -14.57
N ALA A 367 8.55 -20.38 -13.61
CA ALA A 367 7.14 -20.39 -13.24
C ALA A 367 6.24 -19.83 -14.36
N THR A 368 6.65 -18.75 -15.02
CA THR A 368 5.91 -18.16 -16.16
C THR A 368 5.76 -19.17 -17.31
N ILE A 369 6.82 -19.89 -17.67
CA ILE A 369 6.79 -20.96 -18.68
C ILE A 369 5.83 -22.08 -18.27
N HIS A 370 5.91 -22.54 -17.01
CA HIS A 370 5.04 -23.60 -16.51
C HIS A 370 3.56 -23.19 -16.52
N LEU A 371 3.21 -21.99 -16.02
CA LEU A 371 1.83 -21.51 -16.06
C LEU A 371 1.33 -21.26 -17.49
N ALA A 372 2.20 -20.78 -18.39
CA ALA A 372 1.83 -20.55 -19.79
C ALA A 372 1.53 -21.88 -20.51
N LEU A 373 2.35 -22.92 -20.28
CA LEU A 373 2.11 -24.26 -20.82
C LEU A 373 1.02 -25.06 -20.09
N ALA A 374 0.62 -24.67 -18.88
CA ALA A 374 -0.37 -25.38 -18.10
C ALA A 374 -1.77 -25.37 -18.77
N PRO A 375 -2.53 -26.47 -18.72
CA PRO A 375 -3.92 -26.50 -19.18
C PRO A 375 -4.77 -25.49 -18.39
N LYS A 376 -5.60 -24.71 -19.09
CA LYS A 376 -6.34 -23.59 -18.50
C LYS A 376 -7.73 -23.99 -18.00
N SER A 377 -8.11 -23.51 -16.82
CA SER A 377 -9.46 -23.59 -16.26
C SER A 377 -9.70 -22.49 -15.23
N ASN A 378 -10.81 -21.77 -15.38
CA ASN A 378 -11.33 -20.83 -14.39
C ASN A 378 -12.43 -21.46 -13.50
N ALA A 379 -12.63 -22.77 -13.56
CA ALA A 379 -13.70 -23.46 -12.82
C ALA A 379 -13.61 -23.29 -11.29
N VAL A 380 -12.41 -23.02 -10.75
CA VAL A 380 -12.18 -22.77 -9.33
C VAL A 380 -12.71 -21.40 -8.90
N ILE A 381 -12.34 -20.32 -9.61
CA ILE A 381 -12.83 -18.97 -9.30
C ILE A 381 -14.34 -18.86 -9.55
N MET A 382 -14.84 -19.37 -10.69
CA MET A 382 -16.28 -19.40 -10.99
C MET A 382 -17.10 -20.11 -9.91
N ALA A 383 -16.57 -21.18 -9.31
CA ALA A 383 -17.24 -21.90 -8.23
C ALA A 383 -17.30 -21.09 -6.92
N MET A 384 -16.24 -20.36 -6.59
CA MET A 384 -16.19 -19.51 -5.40
C MET A 384 -17.13 -18.31 -5.56
N ASP A 385 -17.10 -17.65 -6.72
CA ASP A 385 -17.94 -16.48 -7.02
C ASP A 385 -19.42 -16.84 -7.04
N ALA A 386 -19.79 -17.99 -7.60
CA ALA A 386 -21.16 -18.49 -7.56
C ALA A 386 -21.64 -18.78 -6.12
N ALA A 387 -20.78 -19.35 -5.27
CA ALA A 387 -21.10 -19.61 -3.87
C ALA A 387 -21.19 -18.31 -3.03
N LEU A 388 -20.32 -17.33 -3.28
CA LEU A 388 -20.39 -16.00 -2.67
C LEU A 388 -21.66 -15.25 -3.11
N THR A 389 -22.03 -15.35 -4.38
CA THR A 389 -23.25 -14.75 -4.93
C THR A 389 -24.50 -15.29 -4.22
N ASP A 390 -24.62 -16.61 -4.02
CA ASP A 390 -25.73 -17.19 -3.28
C ASP A 390 -25.77 -16.74 -1.81
N VAL A 391 -24.62 -16.63 -1.15
CA VAL A 391 -24.54 -16.10 0.23
C VAL A 391 -24.98 -14.63 0.28
N GLN A 392 -24.52 -13.80 -0.66
CA GLN A 392 -24.88 -12.37 -0.75
C GLN A 392 -26.37 -12.15 -1.07
N GLN A 393 -26.97 -13.04 -1.86
CA GLN A 393 -28.41 -13.05 -2.15
C GLN A 393 -29.26 -13.64 -1.00
N GLY A 394 -28.64 -14.04 0.12
CA GLY A 394 -29.34 -14.60 1.28
C GLY A 394 -29.74 -16.07 1.13
N HIS A 395 -29.32 -16.76 0.05
CA HIS A 395 -29.50 -18.20 -0.15
C HIS A 395 -28.54 -19.01 0.75
N ILE A 396 -28.53 -18.77 2.06
CA ILE A 396 -27.58 -19.37 3.01
C ILE A 396 -28.15 -20.65 3.62
N GLY A 397 -29.45 -20.67 3.93
CA GLY A 397 -30.10 -21.78 4.64
C GLY A 397 -29.65 -21.92 6.10
N THR A 398 -29.85 -23.11 6.68
CA THR A 398 -29.22 -23.47 7.96
C THR A 398 -28.41 -24.76 7.80
N VAL A 399 -27.25 -24.84 8.46
CA VAL A 399 -26.40 -26.04 8.45
C VAL A 399 -27.23 -27.25 8.92
N PRO A 400 -27.28 -28.37 8.17
CA PRO A 400 -27.98 -29.60 8.57
C PRO A 400 -27.52 -30.10 9.95
N ALA A 401 -28.46 -30.53 10.81
CA ALA A 401 -28.17 -30.82 12.22
C ALA A 401 -27.09 -31.89 12.43
N HIS A 402 -27.04 -32.90 11.56
CA HIS A 402 -26.04 -33.96 11.58
C HIS A 402 -24.60 -33.49 11.22
N LEU A 403 -24.43 -32.25 10.75
CA LEU A 403 -23.12 -31.63 10.43
C LEU A 403 -22.72 -30.53 11.43
N ARG A 404 -23.60 -30.19 12.38
CA ARG A 404 -23.32 -29.20 13.44
C ARG A 404 -22.43 -29.83 14.51
N ASP A 405 -21.63 -28.99 15.18
CA ASP A 405 -20.77 -29.45 16.28
C ASP A 405 -21.56 -30.21 17.36
N GLY A 406 -21.02 -31.38 17.70
CA GLY A 406 -21.53 -32.32 18.70
C GLY A 406 -20.71 -32.37 20.00
N HIS A 407 -19.61 -31.62 20.10
CA HIS A 407 -18.62 -31.76 21.18
C HIS A 407 -18.94 -30.97 22.46
N TYR A 408 -19.83 -29.97 22.41
CA TYR A 408 -20.21 -29.17 23.58
C TYR A 408 -21.35 -29.80 24.42
N GLU A 409 -21.39 -29.49 25.72
CA GLU A 409 -22.43 -29.98 26.61
C GLU A 409 -23.83 -29.50 26.19
N GLY A 410 -24.72 -30.44 25.91
CA GLY A 410 -26.08 -30.16 25.43
C GLY A 410 -26.28 -30.38 23.93
N ALA A 411 -25.23 -30.49 23.11
CA ALA A 411 -25.35 -30.69 21.66
C ALA A 411 -26.26 -31.88 21.27
N LYS A 412 -26.13 -33.01 21.99
CA LYS A 412 -27.00 -34.20 21.81
C LYS A 412 -28.48 -33.97 22.18
N LYS A 413 -28.79 -33.02 23.07
CA LYS A 413 -30.18 -32.63 23.39
C LYS A 413 -30.79 -31.72 22.30
N LEU A 414 -29.94 -31.04 21.53
CA LEU A 414 -30.31 -30.18 20.39
C LEU A 414 -30.34 -30.94 19.05
N GLY A 415 -30.02 -32.24 19.05
CA GLY A 415 -29.95 -33.07 17.84
C GLY A 415 -28.70 -32.85 16.98
N ASN A 416 -27.72 -32.07 17.45
CA ASN A 416 -26.48 -31.82 16.71
C ASN A 416 -25.60 -33.08 16.65
N ALA A 417 -24.95 -33.30 15.50
CA ALA A 417 -24.16 -34.49 15.16
C ALA A 417 -24.90 -35.85 15.27
N VAL A 418 -26.21 -35.85 15.58
CA VAL A 418 -27.02 -37.07 15.61
C VAL A 418 -27.31 -37.50 14.17
N GLY A 419 -26.95 -38.74 13.83
CA GLY A 419 -27.12 -39.28 12.48
C GLY A 419 -26.02 -38.89 11.48
N TYR A 420 -24.90 -38.30 11.94
CA TYR A 420 -23.74 -38.10 11.07
C TYR A 420 -23.21 -39.44 10.53
N SER A 421 -23.08 -39.55 9.21
CA SER A 421 -22.43 -40.70 8.58
C SER A 421 -20.96 -40.37 8.34
N TYR A 422 -20.05 -41.04 9.04
CA TYR A 422 -18.62 -40.81 8.88
C TYR A 422 -18.11 -41.48 7.59
N PRO A 423 -17.52 -40.75 6.61
CA PRO A 423 -17.23 -41.32 5.29
C PRO A 423 -16.23 -42.49 5.29
N HIS A 424 -15.37 -42.60 6.31
CA HIS A 424 -14.36 -43.65 6.41
C HIS A 424 -14.90 -44.99 6.95
N ASP A 425 -16.10 -45.01 7.55
CA ASP A 425 -16.76 -46.26 7.98
C ASP A 425 -17.44 -46.98 6.79
N ASP A 426 -17.62 -46.28 5.66
CA ASP A 426 -18.10 -46.86 4.41
C ASP A 426 -16.92 -47.34 3.55
N PRO A 427 -16.89 -48.61 3.08
CA PRO A 427 -15.82 -49.13 2.23
C PRO A 427 -15.55 -48.37 0.92
N ARG A 428 -16.46 -47.47 0.51
CA ARG A 428 -16.30 -46.60 -0.67
C ARG A 428 -15.57 -45.28 -0.36
N GLY A 429 -15.40 -44.92 0.91
CA GLY A 429 -14.90 -43.61 1.34
C GLY A 429 -15.86 -42.44 1.07
N VAL A 430 -17.13 -42.74 0.71
CA VAL A 430 -18.15 -41.74 0.36
C VAL A 430 -19.54 -42.25 0.76
N VAL A 431 -20.30 -41.40 1.45
CA VAL A 431 -21.62 -41.71 2.02
C VAL A 431 -22.71 -40.80 1.45
N ARG A 432 -23.95 -41.29 1.52
CA ARG A 432 -25.15 -40.53 1.16
C ARG A 432 -25.66 -39.76 2.38
N GLN A 433 -25.39 -38.46 2.43
CA GLN A 433 -26.01 -37.54 3.42
C GLN A 433 -26.12 -36.12 2.83
N GLU A 434 -26.91 -35.28 3.49
CA GLU A 434 -27.26 -33.95 2.98
C GLU A 434 -26.24 -32.91 3.46
N TYR A 435 -25.16 -32.75 2.68
CA TYR A 435 -24.06 -31.82 2.98
C TYR A 435 -24.42 -30.33 2.80
N LEU A 436 -25.43 -30.02 1.99
CA LEU A 436 -25.94 -28.67 1.80
C LEU A 436 -27.29 -28.51 2.52
N PRO A 437 -27.63 -27.29 2.99
CA PRO A 437 -28.98 -26.94 3.43
C PRO A 437 -30.06 -27.29 2.40
N GLU A 438 -31.29 -27.53 2.85
CA GLU A 438 -32.41 -27.99 2.01
C GLU A 438 -32.69 -27.07 0.81
N ASN A 439 -32.65 -25.75 1.02
CA ASN A 439 -32.82 -24.73 -0.03
C ASN A 439 -31.64 -24.66 -1.03
N LEU A 440 -30.54 -25.36 -0.78
CA LEU A 440 -29.35 -25.45 -1.63
C LEU A 440 -29.09 -26.88 -2.15
N ARG A 441 -29.92 -27.86 -1.80
CA ARG A 441 -29.74 -29.30 -2.02
C ARG A 441 -29.13 -29.66 -3.39
N ASP A 442 -29.66 -29.05 -4.45
CA ASP A 442 -29.30 -29.36 -5.82
C ASP A 442 -28.26 -28.41 -6.45
N ARG A 443 -27.87 -27.32 -5.78
CA ARG A 443 -26.88 -26.35 -6.30
C ARG A 443 -25.57 -27.03 -6.71
N VAL A 444 -25.00 -26.56 -7.81
CA VAL A 444 -23.69 -26.97 -8.30
C VAL A 444 -22.86 -25.71 -8.50
N TYR A 445 -21.75 -25.60 -7.79
CA TYR A 445 -20.82 -24.47 -7.91
C TYR A 445 -19.61 -24.82 -8.79
N TYR A 446 -18.95 -25.95 -8.50
CA TYR A 446 -17.76 -26.38 -9.25
C TYR A 446 -18.12 -27.26 -10.45
N GLU A 447 -17.87 -26.76 -11.65
CA GLU A 447 -18.07 -27.47 -12.92
C GLU A 447 -16.71 -27.64 -13.64
N PRO A 448 -16.01 -28.78 -13.45
CA PRO A 448 -14.69 -28.99 -14.03
C PRO A 448 -14.76 -29.03 -15.56
N THR A 449 -13.75 -28.43 -16.20
CA THR A 449 -13.55 -28.47 -17.65
C THR A 449 -13.07 -29.85 -18.12
N THR A 450 -12.89 -30.01 -19.43
CA THR A 450 -12.23 -31.18 -20.02
C THR A 450 -10.72 -31.03 -20.17
N HIS A 451 -10.11 -29.98 -19.60
CA HIS A 451 -8.68 -29.69 -19.75
C HIS A 451 -7.85 -30.35 -18.63
N GLY A 452 -6.63 -30.80 -18.97
CA GLY A 452 -5.67 -31.29 -17.98
C GLY A 452 -6.19 -32.36 -17.03
N GLY A 453 -5.93 -32.17 -15.73
CA GLY A 453 -6.41 -33.00 -14.64
C GLY A 453 -7.94 -32.97 -14.46
N GLU A 454 -8.61 -31.86 -14.80
CA GLU A 454 -10.06 -31.72 -14.63
C GLU A 454 -10.86 -32.72 -15.46
N LYS A 455 -10.33 -33.19 -16.59
CA LYS A 455 -10.97 -34.27 -17.37
C LYS A 455 -11.30 -35.50 -16.52
N ARG A 456 -10.34 -35.96 -15.69
CA ARG A 456 -10.54 -37.10 -14.78
C ARG A 456 -11.48 -36.75 -13.61
N ILE A 457 -11.48 -35.48 -13.20
CA ILE A 457 -12.37 -34.98 -12.15
C ILE A 457 -13.81 -34.94 -12.67
N ALA A 458 -14.06 -34.48 -13.89
CA ALA A 458 -15.38 -34.48 -14.54
C ALA A 458 -15.97 -35.91 -14.65
N GLU A 459 -15.15 -36.88 -15.09
CA GLU A 459 -15.53 -38.30 -15.16
C GLU A 459 -15.95 -38.90 -13.79
N TYR A 460 -15.36 -38.43 -12.68
CA TYR A 460 -15.62 -38.96 -11.34
C TYR A 460 -16.63 -38.15 -10.51
N ILE A 461 -16.67 -36.82 -10.63
CA ILE A 461 -17.49 -35.94 -9.78
C ILE A 461 -18.99 -36.17 -9.98
N GLY A 462 -19.43 -36.51 -11.20
CA GLY A 462 -20.81 -36.94 -11.45
C GLY A 462 -21.18 -38.24 -10.75
N ARG A 463 -20.22 -39.14 -10.53
CA ARG A 463 -20.41 -40.38 -9.76
C ARG A 463 -20.48 -40.10 -8.26
N LEU A 464 -19.58 -39.24 -7.74
CA LEU A 464 -19.66 -38.75 -6.36
C LEU A 464 -21.00 -38.08 -6.06
N ARG A 465 -21.44 -37.16 -6.93
CA ARG A 465 -22.72 -36.44 -6.78
C ARG A 465 -23.93 -37.39 -6.72
N ARG A 466 -23.97 -38.43 -7.57
CA ARG A 466 -25.00 -39.47 -7.52
C ARG A 466 -25.00 -40.24 -6.19
N ILE A 467 -23.84 -40.68 -5.70
CA ILE A 467 -23.74 -41.40 -4.41
C ILE A 467 -24.18 -40.49 -3.25
N ILE A 468 -23.67 -39.26 -3.20
CA ILE A 468 -23.92 -38.30 -2.12
C ILE A 468 -25.39 -37.88 -2.06
N ARG A 469 -26.00 -37.50 -3.19
CA ARG A 469 -27.41 -37.05 -3.26
C ARG A 469 -28.40 -38.20 -3.28
N GLY A 470 -27.96 -39.39 -3.72
CA GLY A 470 -28.80 -40.55 -3.97
C GLY A 470 -29.63 -40.47 -5.24
N THR A 471 -29.18 -39.71 -6.24
CA THR A 471 -29.76 -39.73 -7.59
C THR A 471 -29.28 -40.97 -8.35
N LYS A 472 -30.16 -41.55 -9.18
CA LYS A 472 -29.88 -42.76 -9.97
C LYS A 472 -28.88 -42.49 -11.10
#